data_AF-A0A3M1VCN7-F1
#
_entry.id   AF-A0A3M1VCN7-F1
#
_cell.length_a   1.000
_cell.length_b   1.000
_cell.length_c   1.000
_cell.angle_alpha   90.00
_cell.angle_beta   90.00
_cell.angle_gamma   90.00
#
_symmetry.space_group_name_H-M   'P 1'
#
loop_
_entity.id
_entity.type
_entity.pdbx_description
1 polymer ?
#
loop_
_entity_poly.entity_id
_entity_poly.type
_entity_poly.pdbx_seq_one_letter_code
_entity_poly.pdbx_strand_id
1 'polypeptide(L)'
;MDLSQHPLNLQRVDAISGATVSSKAALEAINRSVAAAGHRAFGKRFAPEPPAAAAGSALWTPRFLATLALLLASIPIYLSGSERARLGLLATNIAVLGLWLNSLVTEVDLINVLLGHLASLRDNPQHWLLLGFVGLTGLSFGQLWCGYLCPFGAVQEFVSRLGRRLGLRRYVQRPLGLRLRFVKFLLLALMLSAVIVSGDAFWASFDPMQHLFGRGHLQQWMAVITVLVLVGNLFYVRFWCRYLCPMGAFLALSNKLALLQHLAPAREFRRCDLGVRHEFDVDCIRCNRCLSGTDTHVRKSHHD
;
A
#
# COMPACT_ATOMS: atom_id res chain seq x y z
N MET A 1 -15.86 11.95 -36.98
CA MET A 1 -15.20 10.63 -36.87
C MET A 1 -16.30 9.65 -36.48
N ASP A 2 -16.65 8.74 -37.39
CA ASP A 2 -17.79 7.85 -37.19
C ASP A 2 -17.39 6.66 -36.29
N LEU A 3 -17.78 6.74 -35.02
CA LEU A 3 -17.51 5.72 -34.00
C LEU A 3 -18.21 4.38 -34.30
N SER A 4 -19.11 4.34 -35.29
CA SER A 4 -19.74 3.10 -35.75
C SER A 4 -18.78 2.20 -36.53
N GLN A 5 -17.71 2.76 -37.11
CA GLN A 5 -16.80 2.02 -37.99
C GLN A 5 -15.41 1.77 -37.39
N HIS A 6 -14.92 2.63 -36.49
CA HIS A 6 -13.56 2.51 -35.95
C HIS A 6 -13.50 2.86 -34.45
N PRO A 7 -12.92 2.00 -33.58
CA PRO A 7 -12.73 2.32 -32.17
C PRO A 7 -11.68 3.44 -32.00
N LEU A 8 -11.80 4.19 -30.89
CA LEU A 8 -10.79 5.21 -30.54
C LEU A 8 -9.43 4.53 -30.30
N ASN A 9 -8.39 4.99 -31.00
CA ASN A 9 -7.05 4.36 -31.00
C ASN A 9 -5.97 5.28 -30.37
N LEU A 10 -4.98 4.65 -29.73
CA LEU A 10 -3.90 5.23 -28.91
C LEU A 10 -2.99 6.22 -29.63
N GLN A 11 -2.85 6.13 -30.96
CA GLN A 11 -1.84 6.88 -31.73
C GLN A 11 -1.94 8.42 -31.58
N ARG A 12 -3.11 8.97 -31.28
CA ARG A 12 -3.27 10.44 -31.08
C ARG A 12 -3.14 10.91 -29.63
N VAL A 13 -3.33 10.03 -28.65
CA VAL A 13 -3.33 10.40 -27.21
C VAL A 13 -1.92 10.21 -26.60
N ASP A 14 -1.17 9.22 -27.09
CA ASP A 14 0.20 8.94 -26.63
C ASP A 14 1.21 10.01 -27.06
N ALA A 15 0.99 10.68 -28.19
CA ALA A 15 1.89 11.71 -28.71
C ALA A 15 2.00 12.96 -27.82
N ILE A 16 1.02 13.19 -26.94
CA ILE A 16 0.94 14.39 -26.09
C ILE A 16 1.16 14.07 -24.61
N SER A 17 0.82 12.85 -24.15
CA SER A 17 0.73 12.55 -22.70
C SER A 17 1.84 11.67 -22.13
N GLY A 18 2.55 10.86 -22.94
CA GLY A 18 3.54 9.88 -22.45
C GLY A 18 2.99 8.86 -21.43
N ALA A 19 1.66 8.80 -21.26
CA ALA A 19 0.98 8.00 -20.24
C ALA A 19 0.32 6.76 -20.87
N THR A 20 1.13 5.89 -21.47
CA THR A 20 0.66 4.76 -22.30
C THR A 20 -0.30 3.81 -21.58
N VAL A 21 -0.14 3.63 -20.26
CA VAL A 21 -1.00 2.72 -19.47
C VAL A 21 -2.35 3.38 -19.13
N SER A 22 -2.34 4.64 -18.71
CA SER A 22 -3.56 5.38 -18.34
C SER A 22 -4.42 5.72 -19.56
N SER A 23 -3.79 6.10 -20.67
CA SER A 23 -4.48 6.41 -21.92
C SER A 23 -5.15 5.18 -22.53
N LYS A 24 -4.50 4.01 -22.45
CA LYS A 24 -5.10 2.74 -22.90
C LYS A 24 -6.31 2.36 -22.07
N ALA A 25 -6.21 2.47 -20.74
CA ALA A 25 -7.33 2.16 -19.84
C ALA A 25 -8.52 3.13 -20.02
N ALA A 26 -8.25 4.42 -20.20
CA ALA A 26 -9.30 5.41 -20.46
C ALA A 26 -10.01 5.15 -21.79
N LEU A 27 -9.27 4.87 -22.86
CA LEU A 27 -9.85 4.54 -24.17
C LEU A 27 -10.70 3.27 -24.11
N GLU A 28 -10.26 2.26 -23.36
CA GLU A 28 -11.01 1.03 -23.18
C GLU A 28 -12.30 1.23 -22.37
N ALA A 29 -12.24 2.05 -21.31
CA ALA A 29 -13.42 2.44 -20.53
C ALA A 29 -14.44 3.25 -21.36
N ILE A 30 -13.95 4.19 -22.18
CA ILE A 30 -14.80 4.98 -23.08
C ILE A 30 -15.45 4.07 -24.12
N ASN A 31 -14.69 3.19 -24.77
CA ASN A 31 -15.24 2.25 -25.76
C ASN A 31 -16.29 1.30 -25.13
N ARG A 32 -16.07 0.83 -23.90
CA ARG A 32 -17.06 0.04 -23.13
C ARG A 32 -18.33 0.84 -22.83
N SER A 33 -18.19 2.09 -22.42
CA SER A 33 -19.31 2.99 -22.12
C SER A 33 -20.15 3.26 -23.37
N VAL A 34 -19.48 3.50 -24.51
CA VAL A 34 -20.11 3.75 -25.81
C VAL A 34 -20.83 2.50 -26.34
N ALA A 35 -20.23 1.32 -26.20
CA ALA A 35 -20.87 0.06 -26.61
C ALA A 35 -22.13 -0.25 -25.77
N ALA A 36 -22.07 -0.06 -24.45
CA ALA A 36 -23.19 -0.30 -23.54
C ALA A 36 -24.33 0.72 -23.70
N ALA A 37 -23.98 2.01 -23.86
CA ALA A 37 -24.96 3.08 -24.08
C ALA A 37 -25.57 3.04 -25.48
N GLY A 38 -24.77 2.73 -26.51
CA GLY A 38 -25.20 2.65 -27.89
C GLY A 38 -26.28 1.60 -28.15
N HIS A 39 -26.16 0.45 -27.48
CA HIS A 39 -27.14 -0.64 -27.60
C HIS A 39 -28.49 -0.32 -26.94
N ARG A 40 -28.49 0.49 -25.86
CA ARG A 40 -29.73 0.85 -25.13
C ARG A 40 -30.43 2.09 -25.69
N ALA A 41 -29.67 3.08 -26.15
CA ALA A 41 -30.22 4.36 -26.60
C ALA A 41 -30.50 4.41 -28.11
N PHE A 42 -29.73 3.70 -28.94
CA PHE A 42 -29.75 3.90 -30.40
C PHE A 42 -29.97 2.63 -31.22
N GLY A 43 -30.08 1.45 -30.58
CA GLY A 43 -30.29 0.17 -31.29
C GLY A 43 -29.18 -0.22 -32.28
N LYS A 44 -28.03 0.48 -32.24
CA LYS A 44 -26.88 0.27 -33.12
C LYS A 44 -25.77 -0.44 -32.37
N ARG A 45 -25.19 -1.48 -32.99
CA ARG A 45 -23.99 -2.17 -32.50
C ARG A 45 -22.76 -1.36 -32.90
N PHE A 46 -22.16 -0.68 -31.93
CA PHE A 46 -20.85 -0.06 -32.10
C PHE A 46 -19.75 -1.13 -32.00
N ALA A 47 -18.57 -0.85 -32.59
CA ALA A 47 -17.51 -1.83 -32.89
C ALA A 47 -17.24 -2.86 -31.78
N PRO A 48 -16.95 -4.12 -32.15
CA PRO A 48 -16.88 -5.22 -31.19
C PRO A 48 -15.80 -5.01 -30.14
N GLU A 49 -16.12 -5.47 -28.95
CA GLU A 49 -15.23 -5.69 -27.82
C GLU A 49 -13.88 -6.23 -28.32
N PRO A 50 -12.71 -5.62 -27.98
CA PRO A 50 -11.48 -6.39 -28.05
C PRO A 50 -11.71 -7.62 -27.17
N PRO A 51 -11.46 -8.84 -27.66
CA PRO A 51 -11.85 -10.06 -26.96
C PRO A 51 -11.36 -9.96 -25.52
N ALA A 52 -12.29 -10.04 -24.56
CA ALA A 52 -11.97 -10.06 -23.15
C ALA A 52 -10.84 -11.06 -22.98
N ALA A 53 -9.62 -10.56 -22.71
CA ALA A 53 -8.43 -11.38 -22.68
C ALA A 53 -8.77 -12.57 -21.79
N ALA A 54 -8.79 -13.78 -22.38
CA ALA A 54 -9.32 -14.96 -21.71
C ALA A 54 -8.74 -15.01 -20.29
N ALA A 55 -9.58 -15.15 -19.26
CA ALA A 55 -9.17 -15.02 -17.85
C ALA A 55 -7.91 -15.85 -17.50
N GLY A 56 -7.64 -16.92 -18.27
CA GLY A 56 -6.37 -17.65 -18.24
C GLY A 56 -5.15 -16.78 -18.57
N SER A 57 -5.14 -16.02 -19.66
CA SER A 57 -4.01 -15.16 -20.08
C SER A 57 -3.70 -14.01 -19.12
N ALA A 58 -4.70 -13.53 -18.37
CA ALA A 58 -4.52 -12.44 -17.41
C ALA A 58 -3.66 -12.87 -16.20
N LEU A 59 -3.74 -14.14 -15.79
CA LEU A 59 -2.94 -14.72 -14.70
C LEU A 59 -1.46 -14.93 -15.07
N TRP A 60 -1.15 -15.03 -16.37
CA TRP A 60 0.23 -15.21 -16.86
C TRP A 60 0.89 -13.88 -17.26
N THR A 61 0.26 -12.75 -16.95
CA THR A 61 0.85 -11.44 -17.19
C THR A 61 2.13 -11.29 -16.33
N PRO A 62 3.25 -10.76 -16.87
CA PRO A 62 4.49 -10.57 -16.11
C PRO A 62 4.28 -9.74 -14.84
N ARG A 63 3.31 -8.81 -14.85
CA ARG A 63 2.92 -8.02 -13.67
C ARG A 63 2.33 -8.88 -12.54
N PHE A 64 1.43 -9.80 -12.90
CA PHE A 64 0.79 -10.71 -11.96
C PHE A 64 1.83 -11.67 -11.37
N LEU A 65 2.65 -12.28 -12.23
CA LEU A 65 3.70 -13.21 -11.81
C LEU A 65 4.75 -12.55 -10.91
N ALA A 66 5.19 -11.32 -11.24
CA ALA A 66 6.11 -10.57 -10.40
C ALA A 66 5.49 -10.25 -9.03
N THR A 67 4.23 -9.84 -9.00
CA THR A 67 3.50 -9.58 -7.73
C THR A 67 3.40 -10.87 -6.92
N LEU A 68 2.92 -11.97 -7.52
CA LEU A 68 2.81 -13.27 -6.88
C LEU A 68 4.15 -13.75 -6.30
N ALA A 69 5.23 -13.63 -7.07
CA ALA A 69 6.57 -14.00 -6.60
C ALA A 69 7.00 -13.21 -5.36
N LEU A 70 6.72 -11.90 -5.31
CA LEU A 70 7.03 -11.06 -4.14
C LEU A 70 6.19 -11.43 -2.92
N LEU A 71 4.89 -11.70 -3.13
CA LEU A 71 3.98 -12.14 -2.06
C LEU A 71 4.45 -13.48 -1.48
N LEU A 72 4.76 -14.45 -2.34
CA LEU A 72 5.24 -15.77 -1.92
C LEU A 72 6.60 -15.70 -1.25
N ALA A 73 7.52 -14.87 -1.75
CA ALA A 73 8.84 -14.66 -1.14
C ALA A 73 8.75 -14.02 0.26
N SER A 74 7.71 -13.23 0.54
CA SER A 74 7.57 -12.54 1.82
C SER A 74 7.38 -13.48 3.02
N ILE A 75 6.76 -14.65 2.82
CA ILE A 75 6.46 -15.63 3.88
C ILE A 75 7.75 -16.29 4.42
N PRO A 76 8.59 -16.96 3.61
CA PRO A 76 9.83 -17.56 4.11
C PRO A 76 10.79 -16.50 4.64
N ILE A 77 10.83 -15.30 4.04
CA ILE A 77 11.65 -14.19 4.54
C ILE A 77 11.16 -13.72 5.92
N TYR A 78 9.85 -13.63 6.13
CA TYR A 78 9.25 -13.32 7.43
C TYR A 78 9.61 -14.37 8.48
N LEU A 79 9.42 -15.65 8.17
CA LEU A 79 9.72 -16.77 9.08
C LEU A 79 11.20 -16.89 9.40
N SER A 80 12.09 -16.59 8.44
CA SER A 80 13.54 -16.62 8.66
C SER A 80 14.04 -15.61 9.70
N GLY A 81 13.27 -14.54 9.95
CA GLY A 81 13.70 -13.45 10.83
C GLY A 81 14.92 -12.66 10.36
N SER A 82 15.42 -12.94 9.14
CA SER A 82 16.64 -12.33 8.62
C SER A 82 16.41 -10.87 8.19
N GLU A 83 17.06 -9.93 8.89
CA GLU A 83 16.94 -8.51 8.58
C GLU A 83 17.51 -8.17 7.20
N ARG A 84 18.57 -8.85 6.76
CA ARG A 84 19.16 -8.62 5.43
C ARG A 84 18.19 -9.01 4.32
N ALA A 85 17.54 -10.18 4.45
CA ALA A 85 16.54 -10.64 3.49
C ALA A 85 15.31 -9.73 3.49
N ARG A 86 14.87 -9.27 4.66
CA ARG A 86 13.79 -8.28 4.80
C ARG A 86 14.13 -6.97 4.08
N LEU A 87 15.33 -6.43 4.27
CA LEU A 87 15.75 -5.19 3.60
C LEU A 87 15.86 -5.37 2.09
N GLY A 88 16.36 -6.52 1.63
CA GLY A 88 16.34 -6.88 0.20
C GLY A 88 14.92 -6.87 -0.36
N LEU A 89 13.98 -7.55 0.31
CA LEU A 89 12.57 -7.56 -0.09
C LEU A 89 11.95 -6.16 -0.13
N LEU A 90 12.21 -5.33 0.90
CA LEU A 90 11.71 -3.95 0.95
C LEU A 90 12.26 -3.11 -0.21
N ALA A 91 13.54 -3.22 -0.54
CA ALA A 91 14.13 -2.54 -1.69
C ALA A 91 13.50 -3.01 -3.01
N THR A 92 13.30 -4.32 -3.17
CA THR A 92 12.63 -4.89 -4.34
C THR A 92 11.18 -4.42 -4.45
N ASN A 93 10.44 -4.30 -3.34
CA ASN A 93 9.06 -3.79 -3.35
C ASN A 93 8.98 -2.32 -3.77
N ILE A 94 9.94 -1.48 -3.39
CA ILE A 94 10.03 -0.09 -3.89
C ILE A 94 10.19 -0.11 -5.41
N ALA A 95 11.12 -0.91 -5.93
CA ALA A 95 11.40 -0.97 -7.36
C ALA A 95 10.24 -1.58 -8.17
N VAL A 96 9.68 -2.69 -7.70
CA VAL A 96 8.68 -3.48 -8.43
C VAL A 96 7.27 -2.95 -8.18
N LEU A 97 6.77 -2.98 -6.95
CA LEU A 97 5.39 -2.59 -6.65
C LEU A 97 5.20 -1.07 -6.75
N GLY A 98 6.18 -0.29 -6.26
CA GLY A 98 6.15 1.17 -6.30
C GLY A 98 6.47 1.72 -7.69
N LEU A 99 7.71 1.57 -8.14
CA LEU A 99 8.21 2.26 -9.33
C LEU A 99 7.81 1.59 -10.65
N TRP A 100 7.87 0.27 -10.78
CA TRP A 100 7.61 -0.41 -12.06
C TRP A 100 6.12 -0.62 -12.30
N LEU A 101 5.46 -1.33 -11.38
CA LEU A 101 4.05 -1.73 -11.48
C LEU A 101 3.09 -0.62 -11.06
N ASN A 102 3.50 0.27 -10.15
CA ASN A 102 2.64 1.28 -9.53
C ASN A 102 1.31 0.68 -9.06
N SER A 103 1.41 -0.43 -8.33
CA SER A 103 0.27 -1.17 -7.81
C SER A 103 0.33 -1.11 -6.29
N LEU A 104 -0.42 -0.15 -5.75
CA LEU A 104 -0.42 0.21 -4.34
C LEU A 104 -1.75 -0.20 -3.74
N VAL A 105 -1.73 -0.76 -2.53
CA VAL A 105 -2.95 -0.97 -1.74
C VAL A 105 -3.14 0.26 -0.86
N THR A 106 -4.20 1.01 -1.11
CA THR A 106 -4.46 2.35 -0.54
C THR A 106 -5.74 2.39 0.28
N GLU A 107 -6.00 3.52 0.94
CA GLU A 107 -7.24 3.83 1.63
C GLU A 107 -8.46 3.80 0.69
N VAL A 108 -8.29 4.14 -0.58
CA VAL A 108 -9.36 4.09 -1.59
C VAL A 108 -9.84 2.64 -1.78
N ASP A 109 -8.92 1.67 -1.76
CA ASP A 109 -9.28 0.27 -1.90
C ASP A 109 -10.04 -0.24 -0.67
N LEU A 110 -9.64 0.22 0.52
CA LEU A 110 -10.38 -0.06 1.75
C LEU A 110 -11.83 0.45 1.65
N ILE A 111 -12.04 1.67 1.17
CA ILE A 111 -13.38 2.24 0.98
C ILE A 111 -14.17 1.49 -0.09
N ASN A 112 -13.55 1.18 -1.22
CA ASN A 112 -14.22 0.44 -2.29
C ASN A 112 -14.67 -0.95 -1.82
N VAL A 113 -13.85 -1.63 -1.01
CA VAL A 113 -14.24 -2.89 -0.35
C VAL A 113 -15.42 -2.68 0.60
N LEU A 114 -15.40 -1.64 1.43
CA LEU A 114 -16.45 -1.37 2.41
C LEU A 114 -17.79 -0.95 1.77
N LEU A 115 -17.74 -0.21 0.66
CA LEU A 115 -18.92 0.21 -0.10
C LEU A 115 -19.42 -0.88 -1.07
N GLY A 116 -18.69 -1.98 -1.23
CA GLY A 116 -19.01 -3.02 -2.21
C GLY A 116 -18.76 -2.61 -3.67
N HIS A 117 -18.02 -1.53 -3.90
CA HIS A 117 -17.63 -1.03 -5.23
C HIS A 117 -16.42 -1.81 -5.79
N LEU A 118 -16.52 -3.13 -5.83
CA LEU A 118 -15.44 -4.01 -6.26
C LEU A 118 -15.53 -4.27 -7.75
N ALA A 119 -14.44 -3.97 -8.49
CA ALA A 119 -14.31 -4.39 -9.88
C ALA A 119 -14.31 -5.92 -9.98
N SER A 120 -14.81 -6.45 -11.10
CA SER A 120 -14.87 -7.91 -11.31
C SER A 120 -13.47 -8.53 -11.19
N LEU A 121 -13.38 -9.73 -10.59
CA LEU A 121 -12.12 -10.48 -10.44
C LEU A 121 -11.36 -10.63 -11.76
N ARG A 122 -12.10 -10.72 -12.86
CA ARG A 122 -11.56 -10.91 -14.21
C ARG A 122 -10.90 -9.65 -14.76
N ASP A 123 -11.34 -8.48 -14.33
CA ASP A 123 -10.87 -7.19 -14.87
C ASP A 123 -9.49 -6.82 -14.32
N ASN A 124 -9.22 -7.15 -13.06
CA ASN A 124 -7.93 -6.84 -12.43
C ASN A 124 -7.51 -7.93 -11.42
N PRO A 125 -7.03 -9.09 -11.90
CA PRO A 125 -6.65 -10.21 -11.03
C PRO A 125 -5.47 -9.86 -10.10
N GLN A 126 -4.58 -8.96 -10.52
CA GLN A 126 -3.46 -8.50 -9.69
C GLN A 126 -3.95 -7.72 -8.46
N HIS A 127 -4.94 -6.84 -8.63
CA HIS A 127 -5.48 -6.07 -7.52
C HIS A 127 -6.17 -6.96 -6.49
N TRP A 128 -6.96 -7.93 -6.95
CA TRP A 128 -7.57 -8.94 -6.08
C TRP A 128 -6.56 -9.83 -5.37
N LEU A 129 -5.47 -10.19 -6.04
CA LEU A 129 -4.36 -10.92 -5.42
C LEU A 129 -3.76 -10.12 -4.25
N LEU A 130 -3.52 -8.82 -4.45
CA LEU A 130 -3.01 -7.93 -3.40
C LEU A 130 -4.00 -7.78 -2.23
N LEU A 131 -5.27 -7.49 -2.51
CA LEU A 131 -6.30 -7.34 -1.47
C LEU A 131 -6.51 -8.64 -0.67
N GLY A 132 -6.59 -9.77 -1.37
CA GLY A 132 -6.70 -11.09 -0.75
C GLY A 132 -5.50 -11.38 0.14
N PHE A 133 -4.28 -11.08 -0.32
CA PHE A 133 -3.08 -11.27 0.47
C PHE A 133 -3.03 -10.35 1.70
N VAL A 134 -3.38 -9.07 1.56
CA VAL A 134 -3.44 -8.11 2.68
C VAL A 134 -4.47 -8.55 3.71
N GLY A 135 -5.67 -8.96 3.30
CA GLY A 135 -6.71 -9.46 4.19
C GLY A 135 -6.28 -10.75 4.90
N LEU A 136 -5.77 -11.73 4.15
CA LEU A 136 -5.37 -13.03 4.67
C LEU A 136 -4.20 -12.91 5.66
N THR A 137 -3.14 -12.19 5.27
CA THR A 137 -1.98 -11.99 6.17
C THR A 137 -2.31 -11.07 7.34
N GLY A 138 -3.20 -10.10 7.12
CA GLY A 138 -3.79 -9.23 8.14
C GLY A 138 -4.44 -10.02 9.26
N LEU A 139 -5.34 -10.94 8.91
CA LEU A 139 -6.06 -11.81 9.85
C LEU A 139 -5.18 -12.91 10.45
N SER A 140 -4.19 -13.40 9.70
CA SER A 140 -3.32 -14.50 10.16
C SER A 140 -2.21 -14.01 11.10
N PHE A 141 -1.48 -12.96 10.71
CA PHE A 141 -0.24 -12.53 11.38
C PHE A 141 -0.27 -11.07 11.85
N GLY A 142 -1.37 -10.36 11.64
CA GLY A 142 -1.49 -8.94 11.98
C GLY A 142 -0.92 -8.04 10.88
N GLN A 143 -0.26 -6.95 11.28
CA GLN A 143 0.23 -5.90 10.38
C GLN A 143 1.51 -6.27 9.60
N LEU A 144 1.52 -7.43 8.92
CA LEU A 144 2.66 -7.94 8.16
C LEU A 144 2.92 -7.15 6.87
N TRP A 145 1.84 -6.73 6.18
CA TRP A 145 1.91 -5.95 4.94
C TRP A 145 2.78 -4.70 5.09
N CYS A 146 2.53 -3.88 6.12
CA CYS A 146 3.31 -2.68 6.37
C CYS A 146 4.78 -3.00 6.71
N GLY A 147 5.05 -4.15 7.33
CA GLY A 147 6.38 -4.58 7.76
C GLY A 147 7.30 -5.04 6.64
N TYR A 148 6.75 -5.73 5.63
CA TYR A 148 7.51 -6.48 4.61
C TYR A 148 7.19 -6.10 3.15
N LEU A 149 5.98 -5.62 2.84
CA LEU A 149 5.53 -5.48 1.45
C LEU A 149 5.23 -4.06 1.01
N CYS A 150 4.69 -3.22 1.91
CA CYS A 150 4.30 -1.86 1.58
C CYS A 150 5.51 -1.05 1.05
N PRO A 151 5.47 -0.57 -0.22
CA PRO A 151 6.59 0.17 -0.81
C PRO A 151 6.81 1.52 -0.14
N PHE A 152 5.75 2.20 0.29
CA PHE A 152 5.90 3.45 1.05
C PHE A 152 6.49 3.23 2.45
N GLY A 153 6.04 2.18 3.14
CA GLY A 153 6.64 1.75 4.41
C GLY A 153 8.13 1.37 4.25
N ALA A 154 8.51 0.81 3.11
CA ALA A 154 9.89 0.53 2.75
C ALA A 154 10.71 1.82 2.57
N VAL A 155 10.22 2.81 1.82
CA VAL A 155 10.90 4.11 1.70
C VAL A 155 11.12 4.74 3.07
N GLN A 156 10.08 4.79 3.90
CA GLN A 156 10.16 5.34 5.25
C GLN A 156 11.15 4.58 6.14
N GLU A 157 11.27 3.26 5.98
CA GLU A 157 12.27 2.44 6.67
C GLU A 157 13.69 2.85 6.30
N PHE A 158 13.99 2.98 5.00
CA PHE A 158 15.32 3.39 4.54
C PHE A 158 15.65 4.82 4.97
N VAL A 159 14.70 5.75 4.89
CA VAL A 159 14.89 7.12 5.38
C VAL A 159 15.10 7.14 6.90
N SER A 160 14.34 6.34 7.66
CA SER A 160 14.54 6.22 9.12
C SER A 160 15.91 5.65 9.47
N ARG A 161 16.43 4.70 8.68
CA ARG A 161 17.79 4.16 8.82
C ARG A 161 18.86 5.18 8.48
N LEU A 162 18.64 6.01 7.46
CA LEU A 162 19.52 7.13 7.13
C LEU A 162 19.55 8.15 8.27
N GLY A 163 18.38 8.58 8.78
CA GLY A 163 18.30 9.51 9.92
C GLY A 163 19.03 9.00 11.16
N ARG A 164 19.02 7.67 11.38
CA ARG A 164 19.83 7.03 12.42
C ARG A 164 21.34 7.14 12.17
N ARG A 165 21.80 6.85 10.96
CA ARG A 165 23.22 6.98 10.59
C ARG A 165 23.71 8.42 10.74
N LEU A 166 22.82 9.39 10.52
CA LEU A 166 23.08 10.82 10.71
C LEU A 166 22.96 11.29 12.17
N GLY A 167 22.61 10.40 13.11
CA GLY A 167 22.44 10.77 14.53
C GLY A 167 21.20 11.63 14.84
N LEU A 168 20.29 11.84 13.88
CA LEU A 168 19.09 12.69 14.03
C LEU A 168 17.93 11.99 14.74
N ARG A 169 18.08 10.69 15.03
CA ARG A 169 17.00 9.83 15.50
C ARG A 169 16.55 10.18 16.92
N ARG A 170 15.24 10.36 17.10
CA ARG A 170 14.59 10.54 18.40
C ARG A 170 13.80 9.29 18.78
N TYR A 171 14.17 8.66 19.89
CA TYR A 171 13.44 7.51 20.43
C TYR A 171 12.18 7.96 21.17
N VAL A 172 11.05 7.36 20.84
CA VAL A 172 9.74 7.74 21.37
C VAL A 172 9.53 7.07 22.73
N GLN A 173 10.01 7.71 23.80
CA GLN A 173 9.72 7.31 25.19
C GLN A 173 8.87 8.35 25.95
N ARG A 174 8.40 9.41 25.29
CA ARG A 174 7.60 10.47 25.93
C ARG A 174 6.10 10.15 25.92
N PRO A 175 5.32 10.56 26.95
CA PRO A 175 3.88 10.34 27.04
C PRO A 175 3.11 10.93 25.84
N LEU A 176 3.62 12.01 25.26
CA LEU A 176 3.03 12.64 24.07
C LEU A 176 3.08 11.70 22.86
N GLY A 177 4.20 11.02 22.60
CA GLY A 177 4.32 10.10 21.47
C GLY A 177 3.39 8.89 21.57
N LEU A 178 3.09 8.45 22.80
CA LEU A 178 2.09 7.41 23.09
C LEU A 178 0.65 7.88 22.84
N ARG A 179 0.35 9.17 22.97
CA ARG A 179 -0.97 9.73 22.61
C ARG A 179 -1.10 9.91 21.11
N LEU A 180 -0.05 10.41 20.44
CA LEU A 180 -0.07 10.65 19.00
C LEU A 180 -0.32 9.37 18.17
N ARG A 181 0.03 8.19 18.69
CA ARG A 181 -0.24 6.92 17.99
C ARG A 181 -1.74 6.66 17.77
N PHE A 182 -2.62 7.34 18.50
CA PHE A 182 -4.07 7.24 18.32
C PHE A 182 -4.62 8.19 17.25
N VAL A 183 -3.83 9.18 16.80
CA VAL A 183 -4.25 10.13 15.76
C VAL A 183 -4.59 9.42 14.45
N LYS A 184 -3.84 8.38 14.06
CA LYS A 184 -4.17 7.58 12.86
C LYS A 184 -5.56 6.94 12.92
N PHE A 185 -6.05 6.58 14.11
CA PHE A 185 -7.39 6.02 14.29
C PHE A 185 -8.47 7.09 14.24
N LEU A 186 -8.18 8.29 14.78
CA LEU A 186 -9.05 9.45 14.61
C LEU A 186 -9.18 9.81 13.12
N LEU A 187 -8.06 9.85 12.38
CA LEU A 187 -8.06 10.12 10.94
C LEU A 187 -8.81 9.04 10.16
N LEU A 188 -8.67 7.76 10.52
CA LEU A 188 -9.46 6.68 9.95
C LEU A 188 -10.97 6.90 10.19
N ALA A 189 -11.37 7.21 11.43
CA ALA A 189 -12.77 7.46 11.76
C ALA A 189 -13.33 8.68 11.01
N LEU A 190 -12.57 9.77 10.95
CA LEU A 190 -12.95 10.97 10.20
C LEU A 190 -13.09 10.69 8.70
N MET A 191 -12.11 10.00 8.10
CA MET A 191 -12.16 9.60 6.70
C MET A 191 -13.40 8.76 6.40
N LEU A 192 -13.67 7.72 7.19
CA LEU A 192 -14.86 6.87 7.00
C LEU A 192 -16.16 7.69 7.17
N SER A 193 -16.23 8.56 8.17
CA SER A 193 -17.41 9.41 8.38
C SER A 193 -17.64 10.38 7.22
N ALA A 194 -16.58 10.99 6.67
CA ALA A 194 -16.67 11.91 5.55
C ALA A 194 -17.15 11.19 4.28
N VAL A 195 -16.64 9.98 4.02
CA VAL A 195 -17.09 9.15 2.90
C VAL A 195 -18.57 8.78 3.04
N ILE A 196 -19.00 8.36 4.24
CA ILE A 196 -20.41 7.99 4.49
C ILE A 196 -21.34 9.20 4.30
N VAL A 197 -20.94 10.39 4.76
CA VAL A 197 -21.76 11.61 4.68
C VAL A 197 -21.79 12.19 3.26
N SER A 198 -20.65 12.23 2.58
CA SER A 198 -20.54 12.83 1.23
C SER A 198 -20.89 11.87 0.11
N GLY A 199 -20.80 10.56 0.34
CA GLY A 199 -20.88 9.54 -0.70
C GLY A 199 -19.68 9.51 -1.65
N ASP A 200 -18.62 10.29 -1.39
CA ASP A 200 -17.47 10.45 -2.28
C ASP A 200 -16.19 9.82 -1.67
N ALA A 201 -15.52 8.99 -2.47
CA ALA A 201 -14.24 8.37 -2.12
C ALA A 201 -13.04 9.34 -2.18
N PHE A 202 -13.24 10.57 -2.68
CA PHE A 202 -12.23 11.63 -2.72
C PHE A 202 -11.54 11.87 -1.36
N TRP A 203 -12.27 11.72 -0.26
CA TRP A 203 -11.72 11.88 1.11
C TRP A 203 -10.60 10.89 1.46
N ALA A 204 -10.42 9.82 0.67
CA ALA A 204 -9.32 8.88 0.81
C ALA A 204 -8.20 9.04 -0.21
N SER A 205 -8.28 10.04 -1.09
CA SER A 205 -7.20 10.35 -2.03
C SER A 205 -6.03 11.12 -1.39
N PHE A 206 -6.15 11.52 -0.12
CA PHE A 206 -5.13 12.25 0.65
C PHE A 206 -4.01 11.32 1.14
N ASP A 207 -3.28 10.70 0.21
CA ASP A 207 -2.20 9.76 0.52
C ASP A 207 -0.85 10.19 -0.12
N PRO A 208 0.17 10.51 0.70
CA PRO A 208 1.54 10.79 0.24
C PRO A 208 2.14 9.66 -0.60
N MET A 209 1.71 8.41 -0.41
CA MET A 209 2.20 7.26 -1.18
C MET A 209 1.79 7.36 -2.65
N GLN A 210 0.54 7.72 -2.95
CA GLN A 210 0.08 7.92 -4.33
C GLN A 210 0.87 9.02 -5.04
N HIS A 211 1.28 10.06 -4.30
CA HIS A 211 2.06 11.17 -4.84
C HIS A 211 3.55 10.84 -5.00
N LEU A 212 4.10 9.98 -4.15
CA LEU A 212 5.51 9.57 -4.25
C LEU A 212 5.75 8.65 -5.46
N PHE A 213 4.82 7.74 -5.74
CA PHE A 213 4.96 6.76 -6.81
C PHE A 213 4.14 7.09 -8.07
N GLY A 214 3.14 7.96 -7.96
CA GLY A 214 2.26 8.37 -9.05
C GLY A 214 3.00 9.01 -10.22
N ARG A 215 2.72 8.52 -11.43
CA ARG A 215 3.22 9.10 -12.69
C ARG A 215 2.20 10.10 -13.24
N GLY A 216 2.11 11.28 -12.64
CA GLY A 216 1.13 12.31 -13.04
C GLY A 216 1.44 13.69 -12.47
N HIS A 217 0.70 14.72 -12.91
CA HIS A 217 0.87 16.11 -12.49
C HIS A 217 0.83 16.22 -10.95
N LEU A 218 2.01 16.43 -10.34
CA LEU A 218 2.16 16.62 -8.91
C LEU A 218 1.31 17.80 -8.49
N GLN A 219 0.21 17.55 -7.77
CA GLN A 219 -0.46 18.65 -7.11
C GLN A 219 0.52 19.20 -6.07
N GLN A 220 1.03 20.41 -6.31
CA GLN A 220 2.25 20.92 -5.68
C GLN A 220 2.19 20.88 -4.15
N TRP A 221 1.01 21.14 -3.57
CA TRP A 221 0.81 21.10 -2.12
C TRP A 221 0.94 19.68 -1.53
N MET A 222 0.59 18.62 -2.27
CA MET A 222 0.79 17.22 -1.82
C MET A 222 2.26 16.81 -1.87
N ALA A 223 3.02 17.30 -2.85
CA ALA A 223 4.46 17.07 -2.89
C ALA A 223 5.15 17.64 -1.64
N VAL A 224 4.73 18.83 -1.20
CA VAL A 224 5.23 19.43 0.05
C VAL A 224 4.93 18.53 1.25
N ILE A 225 3.70 18.01 1.37
CA ILE A 225 3.34 17.10 2.47
C ILE A 225 4.17 15.81 2.42
N THR A 226 4.37 15.23 1.24
CA THR A 226 5.23 14.04 1.08
C THR A 226 6.66 14.32 1.53
N VAL A 227 7.24 15.47 1.13
CA VAL A 227 8.58 15.86 1.57
C VAL A 227 8.64 16.06 3.08
N LEU A 228 7.66 16.76 3.68
CA LEU A 228 7.58 16.95 5.14
C LEU A 228 7.49 15.62 5.88
N VAL A 229 6.72 14.66 5.34
CA VAL A 229 6.64 13.30 5.87
C VAL A 229 8.00 12.59 5.80
N LEU A 230 8.70 12.66 4.67
CA LEU A 230 10.02 12.05 4.52
C LEU A 230 11.05 12.71 5.44
N VAL A 231 11.01 14.02 5.63
CA VAL A 231 11.85 14.72 6.61
C VAL A 231 11.52 14.27 8.03
N GLY A 232 10.23 14.15 8.37
CA GLY A 232 9.78 13.60 9.66
C GLY A 232 10.31 12.20 9.94
N ASN A 233 10.49 11.38 8.89
CA ASN A 233 11.06 10.03 9.01
C ASN A 233 12.54 10.01 9.42
N LEU A 234 13.29 11.10 9.19
CA LEU A 234 14.67 11.18 9.68
C LEU A 234 14.73 11.22 11.21
N PHE A 235 13.74 11.83 11.85
CA PHE A 235 13.66 11.98 13.29
C PHE A 235 12.90 10.84 13.96
N TYR A 236 11.76 10.44 13.39
CA TYR A 236 10.85 9.44 13.95
C TYR A 236 10.69 8.25 13.00
N VAL A 237 10.76 7.03 13.55
CA VAL A 237 10.65 5.81 12.74
C VAL A 237 9.27 5.72 12.09
N ARG A 238 9.23 5.68 10.74
CA ARG A 238 8.00 5.49 9.96
C ARG A 238 6.88 6.46 10.37
N PHE A 239 7.22 7.74 10.45
CA PHE A 239 6.40 8.84 10.96
C PHE A 239 4.96 8.80 10.43
N TRP A 240 4.77 8.67 9.11
CA TRP A 240 3.43 8.64 8.52
C TRP A 240 2.67 7.37 8.87
N CYS A 241 3.30 6.20 8.68
CA CYS A 241 2.64 4.92 8.98
C CYS A 241 2.28 4.78 10.47
N ARG A 242 3.03 5.43 11.36
CA ARG A 242 2.82 5.36 12.81
C ARG A 242 1.75 6.34 13.30
N TYR A 243 1.68 7.55 12.75
CA TYR A 243 0.86 8.63 13.32
C TYR A 243 -0.31 9.09 12.44
N LEU A 244 -0.22 8.93 11.12
CA LEU A 244 -1.12 9.62 10.19
C LEU A 244 -1.86 8.68 9.23
N CYS A 245 -1.29 7.53 8.86
CA CYS A 245 -1.84 6.64 7.84
C CYS A 245 -3.14 5.93 8.29
N PRO A 246 -4.30 6.22 7.65
CA PRO A 246 -5.56 5.53 7.95
C PRO A 246 -5.51 4.04 7.60
N MET A 247 -4.92 3.66 6.45
CA MET A 247 -4.77 2.25 6.09
C MET A 247 -3.88 1.50 7.09
N GLY A 248 -2.84 2.16 7.60
CA GLY A 248 -1.99 1.63 8.66
C GLY A 248 -2.70 1.50 10.01
N ALA A 249 -3.71 2.33 10.28
CA ALA A 249 -4.59 2.21 11.45
C ALA A 249 -5.51 1.00 11.33
N PHE A 250 -6.13 0.82 10.16
CA PHE A 250 -6.98 -0.34 9.87
C PHE A 250 -6.21 -1.66 10.04
N LEU A 251 -5.02 -1.77 9.43
CA LEU A 251 -4.17 -2.96 9.58
C LEU A 251 -3.60 -3.12 10.99
N ALA A 252 -3.44 -2.05 11.76
CA ALA A 252 -3.03 -2.16 13.16
C ALA A 252 -4.12 -2.79 14.04
N LEU A 253 -5.39 -2.70 13.68
CA LEU A 253 -6.47 -3.42 14.37
C LEU A 253 -6.32 -4.94 14.21
N SER A 254 -5.82 -5.39 13.05
CA SER A 254 -5.64 -6.82 12.79
C SER A 254 -4.59 -7.46 13.69
N ASN A 255 -3.68 -6.69 14.30
CA ASN A 255 -2.77 -7.20 15.33
C ASN A 255 -3.51 -7.80 16.54
N LYS A 256 -4.72 -7.31 16.87
CA LYS A 256 -5.54 -7.87 17.95
C LYS A 256 -6.30 -9.12 17.55
N LEU A 257 -6.56 -9.29 16.25
CA LEU A 257 -7.33 -10.41 15.69
C LEU A 257 -6.44 -11.55 15.16
N ALA A 258 -5.11 -11.35 15.13
CA ALA A 258 -4.16 -12.25 14.49
C ALA A 258 -4.29 -13.70 15.01
N LEU A 259 -4.88 -14.59 14.19
CA LEU A 259 -5.25 -15.96 14.58
C LEU A 259 -4.05 -16.91 14.63
N LEU A 260 -3.09 -16.74 13.73
CA LEU A 260 -1.94 -17.63 13.53
C LEU A 260 -0.64 -17.04 14.05
N GLN A 261 -0.72 -16.10 14.99
CA GLN A 261 0.46 -15.45 15.58
C GLN A 261 1.40 -16.43 16.30
N HIS A 262 0.89 -17.55 16.81
CA HIS A 262 1.68 -18.57 17.50
C HIS A 262 2.71 -19.26 16.59
N LEU A 263 2.50 -19.22 15.27
CA LEU A 263 3.45 -19.73 14.25
C LEU A 263 4.55 -18.70 13.92
N ALA A 264 4.45 -17.47 14.42
CA ALA A 264 5.43 -16.44 14.18
C ALA A 264 6.71 -16.67 15.02
N PRO A 265 7.87 -16.18 14.55
CA PRO A 265 9.10 -16.21 15.35
C PRO A 265 8.92 -15.54 16.71
N ALA A 266 9.44 -16.15 17.78
CA ALA A 266 9.35 -15.63 19.14
C ALA A 266 10.11 -14.31 19.29
N ARG A 267 9.40 -13.21 19.59
CA ARG A 267 9.95 -11.84 19.62
C ARG A 267 10.36 -11.41 21.02
N GLU A 268 11.55 -10.82 21.14
CA GLU A 268 12.01 -10.17 22.37
C GLU A 268 11.72 -8.67 22.38
N PHE A 269 10.54 -8.27 22.86
CA PHE A 269 10.10 -6.86 22.84
C PHE A 269 10.99 -5.88 23.61
N ARG A 270 11.78 -6.37 24.57
CA ARG A 270 12.80 -5.53 25.26
C ARG A 270 13.80 -4.89 24.30
N ARG A 271 14.06 -5.53 23.15
CA ARG A 271 14.98 -5.06 22.11
C ARG A 271 14.28 -4.20 21.05
N CYS A 272 12.98 -3.89 21.21
CA CYS A 272 12.21 -3.20 20.18
C CYS A 272 12.47 -1.68 20.17
N ASP A 273 12.96 -1.17 19.04
CA ASP A 273 13.20 0.26 18.81
C ASP A 273 11.94 1.09 18.55
N LEU A 274 10.79 0.44 18.36
CA LEU A 274 9.49 1.10 18.23
C LEU A 274 8.84 1.40 19.59
N GLY A 275 9.37 0.85 20.68
CA GLY A 275 8.77 0.97 22.02
C GLY A 275 7.54 0.07 22.26
N VAL A 276 7.36 -0.93 21.39
CA VAL A 276 6.31 -1.96 21.52
C VAL A 276 6.65 -2.87 22.70
N ARG A 277 5.66 -3.19 23.53
CA ARG A 277 5.84 -4.03 24.74
C ARG A 277 5.34 -5.45 24.60
N HIS A 278 4.38 -5.68 23.71
CA HIS A 278 3.77 -6.98 23.50
C HIS A 278 3.32 -7.13 22.04
N GLU A 279 2.95 -8.34 21.67
CA GLU A 279 2.67 -8.71 20.28
C GLU A 279 1.43 -8.05 19.69
N PHE A 280 0.40 -7.86 20.50
CA PHE A 280 -0.88 -7.24 20.12
C PHE A 280 -0.86 -5.69 20.09
N ASP A 281 0.30 -5.06 20.22
CA ASP A 281 0.38 -3.59 20.22
C ASP A 281 0.05 -3.03 18.83
N VAL A 282 -0.65 -1.91 18.78
CA VAL A 282 -1.07 -1.22 17.55
C VAL A 282 0.10 -0.59 16.78
N ASP A 283 1.26 -0.49 17.40
CA ASP A 283 2.51 -0.04 16.77
C ASP A 283 3.38 -1.21 16.27
N CYS A 284 3.00 -2.46 16.54
CA CYS A 284 3.75 -3.65 16.12
C CYS A 284 3.55 -3.96 14.63
N ILE A 285 4.51 -3.55 13.80
CA ILE A 285 4.52 -3.82 12.34
C ILE A 285 5.14 -5.18 11.97
N ARG A 286 5.33 -6.08 12.93
CA ARG A 286 5.86 -7.44 12.72
C ARG A 286 7.24 -7.52 12.04
N CYS A 287 8.03 -6.44 12.06
CA CYS A 287 9.30 -6.32 11.32
C CYS A 287 10.45 -7.24 11.76
N ASN A 288 10.31 -7.99 12.85
CA ASN A 288 11.30 -8.93 13.38
C ASN A 288 12.68 -8.35 13.75
N ARG A 289 12.91 -7.03 13.70
CA ARG A 289 14.16 -6.39 14.20
C ARG A 289 14.47 -6.70 15.66
N CYS A 290 13.45 -6.99 16.46
CA CYS A 290 13.60 -7.36 17.87
C CYS A 290 14.15 -8.78 18.09
N LEU A 291 14.23 -9.63 17.05
CA LEU A 291 14.83 -10.97 17.14
C LEU A 291 16.35 -10.85 17.33
N SER A 292 17.02 -10.15 16.41
CA SER A 292 18.47 -9.97 16.50
C SER A 292 18.85 -8.82 17.45
N GLY A 293 18.04 -7.76 17.52
CA GLY A 293 18.38 -6.52 18.24
C GLY A 293 19.61 -5.79 17.68
N THR A 294 20.20 -6.29 16.59
CA THR A 294 21.42 -5.73 15.97
C THR A 294 21.21 -4.32 15.43
N ASP A 295 19.97 -4.01 15.10
CA ASP A 295 19.57 -2.75 14.49
C ASP A 295 18.76 -1.87 15.47
N THR A 296 18.90 -2.09 16.77
CA THR A 296 18.24 -1.29 17.79
C THR A 296 19.29 -0.71 18.75
N HIS A 297 19.60 0.60 18.69
CA HIS A 297 20.33 1.28 19.79
C HIS A 297 19.45 1.44 21.05
N VAL A 298 18.51 0.51 21.28
CA VAL A 298 17.86 0.42 22.57
C VAL A 298 18.97 -0.01 23.51
N ARG A 299 19.54 0.98 24.21
CA ARG A 299 20.52 0.81 25.28
C ARG A 299 20.05 -0.41 26.07
N LYS A 300 20.90 -1.43 26.22
CA LYS A 300 20.70 -2.45 27.27
C LYS A 300 20.42 -1.64 28.53
N SER A 301 19.18 -1.59 28.99
CA SER A 301 18.89 -0.98 30.27
C SER A 301 19.70 -1.80 31.25
N HIS A 302 20.69 -1.16 31.87
CA HIS A 302 21.40 -1.69 33.02
C HIS A 302 20.34 -2.23 33.98
N HIS A 303 20.35 -3.54 34.17
CA HIS A 303 19.89 -4.16 35.40
C HIS A 303 21.16 -4.60 36.09
N ASP A 304 21.68 -3.68 36.90
CA ASP A 304 22.18 -4.04 38.22
C ASP A 304 20.97 -4.03 39.17
#